data_AF-A0A1S2NYE7-F1
#
_entry.id   AF-A0A1S2NYE7-F1
#
_cell.length_a   1.000
_cell.length_b   1.000
_cell.length_c   1.000
_cell.angle_alpha   90.00
_cell.angle_beta   90.00
_cell.angle_gamma   90.00
#
_symmetry.space_group_name_H-M   'P 1'
#
loop_
_entity.id
_entity.type
_entity.pdbx_description
1 polymer ?
#
loop_
_entity_poly.entity_id
_entity_poly.type
_entity_poly.pdbx_seq_one_letter_code
_entity_poly.pdbx_strand_id
1 'polypeptide(L)'
;MTAAGGTALSESSSASRGWTESVWKTGSTEGTGSGSSAHGAKPTRQTDTGCTKRTISDVAAVADPATGVSVHDSYGVTAGWYTFGGTSASSPITASVYALAGTPSSGSYPAQYPYTAAGTSALNDVTSGTTAPAPPATCGPTGWGTPEGTAAFTG
;
A
#
# COMPACT_ATOMS: atom_id res chain seq x y z
N MET A 1 -6.88 -10.14 -6.81
CA MET A 1 -5.63 -9.36 -6.86
C MET A 1 -5.38 -8.69 -5.53
N THR A 2 -4.14 -8.31 -5.26
CA THR A 2 -3.76 -7.42 -4.17
C THR A 2 -3.72 -5.98 -4.71
N ALA A 3 -4.51 -5.08 -4.13
CA ALA A 3 -4.51 -3.66 -4.45
C ALA A 3 -3.54 -2.91 -3.55
N ALA A 4 -2.63 -2.16 -4.17
CA ALA A 4 -1.61 -1.38 -3.49
C ALA A 4 -2.04 0.10 -3.38
N GLY A 5 -2.23 0.56 -2.14
CA GLY A 5 -2.42 1.96 -1.78
C GLY A 5 -1.08 2.68 -1.61
N GLY A 6 -1.13 3.93 -1.14
CA GLY A 6 0.02 4.82 -1.08
C GLY A 6 0.26 5.44 0.28
N THR A 7 1.52 5.49 0.69
CA THR A 7 2.01 6.21 1.88
C THR A 7 2.95 7.35 1.50
N ALA A 8 3.02 8.35 2.38
CA ALA A 8 4.16 9.25 2.47
C ALA A 8 5.12 8.68 3.51
N LEU A 9 6.35 8.38 3.11
CA LEU A 9 7.37 7.67 3.91
C LEU A 9 8.52 8.63 4.17
N SER A 10 8.79 8.94 5.43
CA SER A 10 9.81 9.91 5.82
C SER A 10 10.80 9.31 6.80
N GLU A 11 12.06 9.70 6.70
CA GLU A 11 13.08 9.33 7.68
C GLU A 11 12.71 9.88 9.06
N SER A 12 12.96 9.09 10.10
CA SER A 12 12.69 9.48 11.47
C SER A 12 13.72 8.87 12.41
N SER A 13 14.55 9.72 12.99
CA SER A 13 15.55 9.33 13.99
C SER A 13 14.96 8.88 15.33
N SER A 14 13.67 9.15 15.58
CA SER A 14 12.98 8.78 16.81
C SER A 14 12.13 7.50 16.67
N ALA A 15 11.85 7.05 15.45
CA ALA A 15 11.19 5.78 15.21
C ALA A 15 12.20 4.63 15.25
N SER A 16 11.85 3.53 15.91
CA SER A 16 12.72 2.35 16.03
C SER A 16 13.15 1.77 14.68
N ARG A 17 12.27 1.82 13.67
CA ARG A 17 12.56 1.39 12.29
C ARG A 17 13.32 2.43 11.45
N GLY A 18 13.58 3.63 11.99
CA GLY A 18 14.22 4.73 11.25
C GLY A 18 13.30 5.51 10.31
N TRP A 19 12.01 5.17 10.26
CA TRP A 19 11.03 5.71 9.31
C TRP A 19 9.67 5.94 9.97
N THR A 20 8.92 6.90 9.46
CA THR A 20 7.50 7.13 9.77
C THR A 20 6.70 7.16 8.48
N GLU A 21 5.42 6.77 8.59
CA GLU A 21 4.50 6.78 7.46
C GLU A 21 3.19 7.44 7.82
N SER A 22 2.64 8.13 6.82
CA SER A 22 1.28 8.63 6.85
C SER A 22 0.60 8.29 5.52
N VAL A 23 -0.72 8.41 5.48
CA VAL A 23 -1.50 8.29 4.25
C VAL A 23 -1.00 9.31 3.22
N TRP A 24 -0.66 8.86 2.01
CA TRP A 24 -0.27 9.77 0.94
C TRP A 24 -1.45 10.67 0.53
N LYS A 25 -1.27 11.98 0.68
CA LYS A 25 -2.18 13.02 0.22
C LYS A 25 -1.43 14.33 0.01
N THR A 26 -1.38 14.78 -1.23
CA THR A 26 -0.74 16.06 -1.63
C THR A 26 -1.77 17.15 -1.93
N GLY A 27 -3.04 16.78 -2.16
CA GLY A 27 -4.11 17.75 -2.43
C GLY A 27 -5.51 17.18 -2.26
N SER A 28 -6.53 17.94 -2.67
CA SER A 28 -7.92 17.48 -2.68
C SER A 28 -8.23 16.50 -3.82
N THR A 29 -7.39 16.47 -4.85
CA THR A 29 -7.53 15.64 -6.05
C THR A 29 -6.37 14.65 -6.24
N GLU A 30 -5.39 14.66 -5.33
CA GLU A 30 -4.18 13.84 -5.45
C GLU A 30 -3.82 13.22 -4.10
N GLY A 31 -3.66 11.90 -4.12
CA GLY A 31 -3.36 11.06 -2.97
C GLY A 31 -3.66 9.59 -3.26
N THR A 32 -3.55 8.76 -2.23
CA THR A 32 -3.91 7.34 -2.36
C THR A 32 -5.41 7.17 -2.58
N GLY A 33 -5.75 6.32 -3.56
CA GLY A 33 -7.13 5.88 -3.78
C GLY A 33 -7.59 4.93 -2.69
N SER A 34 -8.84 5.08 -2.24
CA SER A 34 -9.46 4.18 -1.27
C SER A 34 -10.98 4.12 -1.46
N GLY A 35 -11.61 3.11 -0.89
CA GLY A 35 -13.06 2.96 -0.89
C GLY A 35 -13.52 1.52 -1.04
N SER A 36 -14.75 1.34 -1.49
CA SER A 36 -15.33 0.03 -1.72
C SER A 36 -15.87 -0.08 -3.15
N SER A 37 -15.74 -1.26 -3.74
CA SER A 37 -16.22 -1.50 -5.10
C SER A 37 -17.73 -1.28 -5.20
N ALA A 38 -18.21 -0.65 -6.27
CA ALA A 38 -19.64 -0.57 -6.55
C ALA A 38 -20.27 -1.92 -6.93
N HIS A 39 -19.46 -2.92 -7.32
CA HIS A 39 -19.93 -4.18 -7.89
C HIS A 39 -19.35 -5.43 -7.20
N GLY A 40 -18.06 -5.40 -6.85
CA GLY A 40 -17.36 -6.56 -6.30
C GLY A 40 -17.89 -6.94 -4.92
N ALA A 41 -18.33 -8.20 -4.77
CA ALA A 41 -18.67 -8.74 -3.47
C ALA A 41 -17.46 -8.67 -2.53
N LYS A 42 -17.72 -8.45 -1.24
CA LYS A 42 -16.69 -8.48 -0.21
C LYS A 42 -16.10 -9.90 -0.11
N PRO A 43 -14.79 -10.09 -0.36
CA PRO A 43 -14.15 -11.37 -0.14
C PRO A 43 -14.20 -11.74 1.35
N THR A 44 -14.31 -13.03 1.67
CA THR A 44 -14.39 -13.52 3.07
C THR A 44 -13.17 -13.16 3.94
N ARG A 45 -12.03 -12.84 3.30
CA ARG A 45 -10.79 -12.37 3.95
C ARG A 45 -10.89 -10.95 4.50
N GLN A 46 -11.72 -10.12 3.85
CA GLN A 46 -11.96 -8.74 4.26
C GLN A 46 -13.07 -8.75 5.31
N THR A 47 -12.69 -8.67 6.58
CA THR A 47 -13.60 -8.69 7.73
C THR A 47 -13.95 -7.31 8.25
N ASP A 48 -13.39 -6.25 7.65
CA ASP A 48 -13.77 -4.88 7.99
C ASP A 48 -15.29 -4.70 7.84
N THR A 49 -15.92 -3.97 8.75
CA THR A 49 -17.37 -3.70 8.69
C THR A 49 -17.67 -2.38 7.98
N GLY A 50 -16.62 -1.65 7.65
CA GLY A 50 -16.68 -0.30 7.14
C GLY A 50 -17.10 -0.18 5.68
N CYS A 51 -16.75 -1.19 4.89
CA CYS A 51 -17.19 -1.33 3.51
C CYS A 51 -18.15 -2.52 3.41
N THR A 52 -19.18 -2.45 2.60
CA THR A 52 -20.07 -3.63 2.38
C THR A 52 -19.64 -4.48 1.18
N LYS A 53 -18.74 -3.94 0.35
CA LYS A 53 -18.20 -4.54 -0.87
C LYS A 53 -16.67 -4.58 -0.80
N ARG A 54 -16.01 -5.12 -1.85
CA ARG A 54 -14.54 -5.24 -1.89
C ARG A 54 -13.86 -3.91 -1.55
N THR A 55 -13.20 -3.88 -0.40
CA THR A 55 -12.44 -2.75 0.15
C THR A 55 -11.13 -2.55 -0.61
N ILE A 56 -10.74 -1.33 -0.90
CA ILE A 56 -9.48 -0.93 -1.58
C ILE A 56 -8.84 0.18 -0.72
N SER A 57 -7.54 0.15 -0.42
CA SER A 57 -6.51 -0.85 -0.79
C SER A 57 -6.42 -2.03 0.18
N ASP A 58 -5.63 -3.06 -0.17
CA ASP A 58 -5.39 -4.23 0.69
C ASP A 58 -4.13 -4.04 1.55
N VAL A 59 -3.08 -3.48 0.94
CA VAL A 59 -1.81 -3.04 1.57
C VAL A 59 -1.37 -1.73 0.89
N ALA A 60 -0.31 -1.09 1.37
CA ALA A 60 0.28 0.09 0.76
C ALA A 60 1.81 0.04 0.73
N ALA A 61 2.41 0.97 0.01
CA ALA A 61 3.84 1.28 0.02
C ALA A 61 4.03 2.75 -0.34
N VAL A 62 5.27 3.23 -0.33
CA VAL A 62 5.58 4.63 -0.66
C VAL A 62 5.01 5.02 -2.03
N ALA A 63 4.33 6.16 -2.04
CA ALA A 63 3.65 6.69 -3.21
C ALA A 63 3.66 8.22 -3.26
N ASP A 64 4.02 8.92 -2.19
CA ASP A 64 4.11 10.38 -2.25
C ASP A 64 5.29 10.82 -3.13
N PRO A 65 5.08 11.58 -4.23
CA PRO A 65 6.18 12.09 -5.04
C PRO A 65 7.17 12.97 -4.27
N ALA A 66 6.75 13.62 -3.17
CA ALA A 66 7.64 14.40 -2.31
C ALA A 66 8.63 13.53 -1.52
N THR A 67 8.30 12.25 -1.30
CA THR A 67 9.16 11.25 -0.67
C THR A 67 9.36 10.03 -1.58
N GLY A 68 9.32 10.27 -2.89
CA GLY A 68 9.16 9.22 -3.90
C GLY A 68 10.41 8.40 -4.17
N VAL A 69 10.30 7.48 -5.13
CA VAL A 69 11.41 6.66 -5.59
C VAL A 69 12.27 7.40 -6.60
N SER A 70 13.59 7.21 -6.53
CA SER A 70 14.51 7.68 -7.56
C SER A 70 14.49 6.73 -8.76
N VAL A 71 14.17 7.26 -9.95
CA VAL A 71 14.12 6.50 -11.20
C VAL A 71 15.02 7.19 -12.22
N HIS A 72 15.86 6.40 -12.88
CA HIS A 72 16.64 6.89 -14.00
C HIS A 72 15.86 6.69 -15.30
N ASP A 73 15.55 7.79 -15.99
CA ASP A 73 14.91 7.77 -17.30
C ASP A 73 15.92 8.23 -18.36
N SER A 74 16.34 7.30 -19.22
CA SER A 74 17.26 7.58 -20.34
C SER A 74 16.56 8.13 -21.58
N TYR A 75 15.22 8.07 -21.63
CA TYR A 75 14.39 8.48 -22.78
C TYR A 75 13.54 9.72 -22.50
N GLY A 76 13.52 10.19 -21.25
CA GLY A 76 12.80 11.38 -20.82
C GLY A 76 13.28 12.66 -21.51
N VAL A 77 12.52 13.75 -21.32
CA VAL A 77 12.81 15.07 -21.92
C VAL A 77 14.25 15.51 -21.61
N THR A 78 14.73 15.20 -20.40
CA THR A 78 16.14 15.33 -20.02
C THR A 78 16.60 13.98 -19.46
N ALA A 79 17.50 13.28 -20.13
CA ALA A 79 18.00 12.01 -19.59
C ALA A 79 18.64 12.21 -18.20
N GLY A 80 18.25 11.39 -17.22
CA GLY A 80 18.79 11.49 -15.88
C GLY A 80 17.91 10.91 -14.77
N TRP A 81 18.21 11.31 -13.54
CA TRP A 81 17.49 10.88 -12.34
C TRP A 81 16.31 11.80 -12.04
N TYR A 82 15.19 11.17 -11.73
CA TYR A 82 13.93 11.81 -11.35
C TYR A 82 13.38 11.17 -10.09
N THR A 83 12.51 11.90 -9.39
CA THR A 83 11.72 11.36 -8.29
C THR A 83 10.30 11.12 -8.78
N PHE A 84 9.78 9.90 -8.59
CA PHE A 84 8.41 9.54 -8.93
C PHE A 84 7.66 9.01 -7.70
N GLY A 85 6.35 9.23 -7.70
CA GLY A 85 5.43 8.63 -6.73
C GLY A 85 4.26 7.96 -7.45
N GLY A 86 3.07 8.09 -6.88
CA GLY A 86 1.87 7.39 -7.31
C GLY A 86 1.75 6.00 -6.71
N THR A 87 0.51 5.50 -6.64
CA THR A 87 0.27 4.06 -6.43
C THR A 87 0.87 3.22 -7.55
N SER A 88 1.19 3.83 -8.70
CA SER A 88 2.03 3.27 -9.76
C SER A 88 3.44 2.91 -9.29
N ALA A 89 4.03 3.64 -8.34
CA ALA A 89 5.30 3.26 -7.71
C ALA A 89 5.09 2.20 -6.60
N SER A 90 4.02 2.32 -5.82
CA SER A 90 3.67 1.35 -4.77
C SER A 90 3.38 -0.07 -5.30
N SER A 91 2.76 -0.16 -6.48
CA SER A 91 2.38 -1.44 -7.11
C SER A 91 3.58 -2.37 -7.40
N PRO A 92 4.64 -1.95 -8.13
CA PRO A 92 5.82 -2.78 -8.33
C PRO A 92 6.60 -3.04 -7.05
N ILE A 93 6.59 -2.13 -6.07
CA ILE A 93 7.17 -2.40 -4.74
C ILE A 93 6.44 -3.58 -4.09
N THR A 94 5.11 -3.53 -4.02
CA THR A 94 4.29 -4.63 -3.47
C THR A 94 4.51 -5.94 -4.22
N ALA A 95 4.56 -5.89 -5.56
CA ALA A 95 4.83 -7.06 -6.39
C ALA A 95 6.21 -7.67 -6.11
N SER A 96 7.24 -6.83 -5.91
CA SER A 96 8.60 -7.29 -5.56
C SER A 96 8.64 -7.99 -4.21
N VAL A 97 7.85 -7.54 -3.23
CA VAL A 97 7.76 -8.20 -1.92
C VAL A 97 7.14 -9.59 -2.04
N TYR A 98 6.07 -9.76 -2.83
CA TYR A 98 5.54 -11.09 -3.14
C TYR A 98 6.57 -11.98 -3.85
N ALA A 99 7.33 -11.42 -4.80
CA ALA A 99 8.37 -12.18 -5.50
C ALA A 99 9.49 -12.64 -4.56
N LEU A 100 9.92 -11.77 -3.63
CA LEU A 100 10.91 -12.09 -2.59
C LEU A 100 10.38 -13.11 -1.57
N ALA A 101 9.07 -13.11 -1.30
CA ALA A 101 8.42 -14.05 -0.39
C ALA A 101 8.39 -15.50 -0.92
N GLY A 102 8.73 -15.71 -2.19
CA GLY A 102 8.85 -17.02 -2.82
C GLY A 102 7.58 -17.47 -3.56
N THR A 103 7.63 -18.69 -4.09
CA THR A 103 6.50 -19.28 -4.80
C THR A 103 5.37 -19.60 -3.80
N PRO A 104 4.14 -19.11 -4.02
CA PRO A 104 3.00 -19.46 -3.18
C PRO A 104 2.74 -20.97 -3.15
N SER A 105 2.27 -21.49 -2.03
CA SER A 105 1.87 -22.89 -1.90
C SER A 105 0.78 -23.26 -2.91
N SER A 106 0.82 -24.50 -3.38
CA SER A 106 -0.12 -24.97 -4.39
C SER A 106 -1.57 -24.85 -3.91
N GLY A 107 -2.43 -24.22 -4.70
CA GLY A 107 -3.85 -24.02 -4.39
C GLY A 107 -4.15 -22.85 -3.45
N SER A 108 -3.14 -22.09 -3.03
CA SER A 108 -3.30 -20.88 -2.24
C SER A 108 -3.84 -19.70 -3.06
N TYR A 109 -4.19 -18.62 -2.35
CA TYR A 109 -4.57 -17.35 -2.96
C TYR A 109 -3.74 -16.22 -2.35
N PRO A 110 -2.65 -15.76 -2.98
CA PRO A 110 -1.68 -14.85 -2.37
C PRO A 110 -2.26 -13.54 -1.82
N ALA A 111 -3.33 -13.03 -2.42
CA ALA A 111 -4.03 -11.85 -1.91
C ALA A 111 -4.77 -12.08 -0.56
N GLN A 112 -4.72 -13.30 0.00
CA GLN A 112 -5.11 -13.61 1.38
C GLN A 112 -3.99 -13.33 2.38
N TYR A 113 -2.72 -13.47 1.98
CA TYR A 113 -1.60 -13.53 2.92
C TYR A 113 -1.48 -12.28 3.81
N PRO A 114 -1.66 -11.05 3.29
CA PRO A 114 -1.62 -9.88 4.16
C PRO A 114 -2.75 -9.86 5.20
N TYR A 115 -3.92 -10.42 4.87
CA TYR A 115 -5.05 -10.52 5.80
C TYR A 115 -4.80 -11.53 6.92
N THR A 116 -4.04 -12.60 6.66
CA THR A 116 -3.68 -13.57 7.70
C THR A 116 -2.60 -13.05 8.65
N ALA A 117 -1.79 -12.10 8.19
CA ALA A 117 -0.76 -11.44 8.99
C ALA A 117 -1.21 -10.07 9.56
N ALA A 118 -2.46 -9.68 9.32
CA ALA A 118 -3.03 -8.44 9.80
C ALA A 118 -2.90 -8.30 11.32
N GLY A 119 -2.41 -7.14 11.78
CA GLY A 119 -2.18 -6.86 13.21
C GLY A 119 -0.93 -7.51 13.82
N THR A 120 -0.13 -8.22 13.02
CA THR A 120 1.19 -8.71 13.44
C THR A 120 2.29 -7.70 13.07
N SER A 121 3.52 -7.95 13.54
CA SER A 121 4.69 -7.13 13.18
C SER A 121 5.19 -7.35 11.74
N ALA A 122 4.53 -8.18 10.94
CA ALA A 122 4.88 -8.39 9.53
C ALA A 122 4.37 -7.26 8.61
N LEU A 123 3.57 -6.34 9.15
CA LEU A 123 3.07 -5.15 8.48
C LEU A 123 3.24 -3.93 9.40
N ASN A 124 3.62 -2.80 8.81
CA ASN A 124 3.67 -1.50 9.47
C ASN A 124 2.30 -0.83 9.33
N ASP A 125 1.54 -0.75 10.43
CA ASP A 125 0.24 -0.09 10.45
C ASP A 125 0.37 1.43 10.30
N VAL A 126 -0.42 2.01 9.38
CA VAL A 126 -0.40 3.44 9.05
C VAL A 126 -1.66 4.08 9.59
N THR A 127 -1.53 4.74 10.75
CA THR A 127 -2.66 5.24 11.54
C THR A 127 -2.87 6.74 11.46
N SER A 128 -2.07 7.45 10.65
CA SER A 128 -2.11 8.91 10.53
C SER A 128 -2.32 9.37 9.09
N GLY A 129 -3.01 10.50 8.91
CA GLY A 129 -3.33 11.08 7.60
C GLY A 129 -4.76 10.81 7.13
N THR A 130 -5.12 11.36 5.96
CA THR A 130 -6.46 11.24 5.36
C THR A 130 -6.36 11.07 3.85
N THR A 131 -7.40 10.53 3.21
CA THR A 131 -7.48 10.36 1.74
C THR A 131 -8.07 11.57 1.02
N ALA A 132 -7.92 11.57 -0.32
CA ALA A 132 -8.47 12.58 -1.22
C ALA A 132 -9.03 11.91 -2.51
N PRO A 133 -10.34 12.01 -2.80
CA PRO A 133 -11.41 12.47 -1.89
C PRO A 133 -11.54 11.52 -0.70
N ALA A 134 -11.94 12.00 0.47
CA ALA A 134 -12.18 11.13 1.62
C ALA A 134 -13.42 10.26 1.35
N PRO A 135 -13.28 8.93 1.12
CA PRO A 135 -14.43 8.05 1.23
C PRO A 135 -14.90 8.06 2.69
N PRO A 136 -16.06 7.46 3.02
CA PRO A 136 -16.34 7.16 4.42
C PRO A 136 -15.09 6.51 5.04
N ALA A 137 -14.66 7.04 6.19
CA ALA A 137 -13.38 6.75 6.88
C ALA A 137 -13.15 5.27 7.22
N THR A 138 -14.08 4.42 6.81
CA THR A 138 -14.30 3.06 7.21
C THR A 138 -13.60 2.05 6.28
N CYS A 139 -13.06 2.50 5.14
CA CYS A 139 -12.40 1.66 4.13
C CYS A 139 -10.86 1.72 4.12
N GLY A 140 -10.21 2.34 5.12
CA GLY A 140 -8.75 2.26 5.36
C GLY A 140 -7.85 2.66 4.17
N PRO A 141 -7.31 3.88 4.11
CA PRO A 141 -6.50 4.39 2.98
C PRO A 141 -5.32 3.54 2.52
N THR A 142 -4.78 2.76 3.44
CA THR A 142 -3.53 2.00 3.34
C THR A 142 -3.76 0.50 3.54
N GLY A 143 -5.03 0.06 3.60
CA GLY A 143 -5.38 -1.32 3.93
C GLY A 143 -4.81 -1.73 5.29
N TRP A 144 -4.08 -2.84 5.33
CA TRP A 144 -3.38 -3.31 6.54
C TRP A 144 -2.00 -2.69 6.76
N GLY A 145 -1.65 -1.65 6.00
CA GLY A 145 -0.38 -0.95 6.12
C GLY A 145 0.66 -1.42 5.10
N THR A 146 1.94 -1.22 5.42
CA THR A 146 3.06 -1.46 4.49
C THR A 146 3.88 -2.69 4.89
N PRO A 147 4.58 -3.36 3.95
CA PRO A 147 5.37 -4.54 4.25
C PRO A 147 6.46 -4.28 5.30
N GLU A 148 6.57 -5.15 6.31
CA GLU A 148 7.76 -5.28 7.17
C GLU A 148 8.42 -6.63 6.84
N GLY A 149 9.31 -6.60 5.85
CA GLY A 149 9.84 -7.81 5.22
C GLY A 149 8.80 -8.57 4.41
N THR A 150 8.98 -9.89 4.27
CA THR A 150 8.18 -10.76 3.38
C THR A 150 7.16 -11.64 4.11
N ALA A 151 7.14 -11.64 5.45
CA ALA A 151 6.38 -12.59 6.24
C ALA A 151 4.85 -12.50 6.03
N ALA A 152 4.32 -11.32 5.68
CA ALA A 152 2.91 -11.12 5.35
C ALA A 152 2.54 -11.52 3.90
N PHE A 153 3.51 -11.93 3.10
CA PHE A 153 3.39 -12.12 1.64
C PHE A 153 3.72 -13.54 1.20
N THR A 154 3.84 -14.48 2.15
CA THR A 154 4.15 -15.89 1.92
C THR A 154 3.06 -16.80 2.49
N GLY A 155 3.02 -18.04 2.02
CA GLY A 155 2.06 -19.07 2.46
C GLY A 155 1.99 -20.22 1.49
#